data_AF-A0A0N8HZX7-F1
#
_entry.id   AF-A0A0N8HZX7-F1
#
_cell.length_a   1.000
_cell.length_b   1.000
_cell.length_c   1.000
_cell.angle_alpha   90.00
_cell.angle_beta   90.00
_cell.angle_gamma   90.00
#
_symmetry.space_group_name_H-M   'P 1'
#
loop_
_entity.id
_entity.type
_entity.pdbx_description
1 polymer ?
#
loop_
_entity_poly.entity_id
_entity_poly.type
_entity_poly.pdbx_seq_one_letter_code
_entity_poly.pdbx_strand_id
1 'polypeptide(L)' 'MEETGPEVEEEAAEATEHSPPVDEIKGIGPAYSERLAEIGIETVADLRGGDAAEIAERTTAPEGTVQKWIDRADDWD' A
#
# COMPACT_ATOMS: atom_id res chain seq x y z
N MET A 1 25.23 32.66 9.73
CA MET A 1 23.76 32.53 9.86
C MET A 1 23.30 32.28 8.46
N GLU A 2 23.17 31.01 8.09
CA GLU A 2 22.58 30.64 6.81
C GLU A 2 21.39 29.76 7.17
N GLU A 3 20.22 30.33 6.92
CA GLU A 3 18.95 29.63 7.00
C GLU A 3 18.79 28.87 5.70
N THR A 4 18.79 27.54 5.78
CA THR A 4 18.29 26.69 4.69
C THR A 4 17.23 25.82 5.32
N GLY A 5 15.97 26.11 4.96
CA GLY A 5 14.76 25.54 5.52
C GLY A 5 14.68 24.02 5.35
N PRO A 6 13.72 23.37 6.04
CA PRO A 6 13.53 21.93 5.90
C PRO A 6 13.22 21.63 4.44
N GLU A 7 14.08 20.81 3.84
CA GLU A 7 13.86 20.10 2.60
C GLU A 7 12.71 19.13 2.88
N VAL A 8 11.48 19.64 2.73
CA VAL A 8 10.31 18.80 2.61
C VAL A 8 10.41 18.18 1.22
N GLU A 9 11.08 17.02 1.16
CA GLU A 9 10.88 16.03 0.10
C GLU A 9 9.42 15.56 0.20
N GLU A 10 8.52 16.41 -0.26
CA GLU A 10 7.12 16.13 -0.52
C GLU A 10 6.99 15.89 -2.03
N GLU A 11 7.65 14.82 -2.53
CA GLU A 11 7.56 14.42 -3.93
C GLU A 11 7.42 12.90 -4.02
N ALA A 12 6.26 12.38 -3.59
CA ALA A 12 5.80 11.03 -3.93
C ALA A 12 4.27 10.86 -3.95
N ALA A 13 3.47 11.88 -3.63
CA ALA A 13 2.03 11.69 -3.33
C ALA A 13 1.06 11.92 -4.51
N GLU A 14 1.50 12.37 -5.68
CA GLU A 14 0.57 12.87 -6.72
C GLU A 14 0.39 11.95 -7.95
N ALA A 15 0.41 10.62 -7.76
CA ALA A 15 0.04 9.68 -8.83
C ALA A 15 -1.02 8.63 -8.47
N THR A 16 -1.53 8.61 -7.23
CA THR A 16 -2.51 7.61 -6.73
C THR A 16 -3.86 8.24 -6.32
N GLU A 17 -4.12 9.47 -6.71
CA GLU A 17 -5.22 10.35 -6.26
C GLU A 17 -6.67 9.87 -6.53
N HIS A 18 -6.88 8.63 -7.01
CA HIS A 18 -8.24 8.11 -7.24
C HIS A 18 -8.52 6.70 -6.69
N SER A 19 -7.55 6.00 -6.11
CA SER A 19 -7.78 4.68 -5.52
C SER A 19 -7.96 4.75 -4.01
N PRO A 20 -8.91 3.99 -3.43
CA PRO A 20 -9.07 3.92 -1.99
C PRO A 20 -7.79 3.37 -1.32
N PRO A 21 -7.58 3.64 -0.03
CA PRO A 21 -6.48 3.06 0.72
C PRO A 21 -6.69 1.56 0.93
N VAL A 22 -5.60 0.81 1.15
CA VAL A 22 -5.67 -0.64 1.35
C VAL A 22 -6.50 -1.05 2.58
N ASP A 23 -6.66 -0.20 3.59
CA ASP A 23 -7.44 -0.53 4.79
C ASP A 23 -8.95 -0.62 4.53
N GLU A 24 -9.44 -0.08 3.42
CA GLU A 24 -10.83 -0.28 2.96
C GLU A 24 -11.09 -1.73 2.51
N ILE A 25 -10.04 -2.50 2.17
CA ILE A 25 -10.17 -3.91 1.81
C ILE A 25 -10.46 -4.74 3.04
N LYS A 26 -11.61 -5.42 3.04
CA LYS A 26 -12.00 -6.32 4.12
C LYS A 26 -10.92 -7.36 4.46
N GLY A 27 -10.38 -7.25 5.67
CA GLY A 27 -9.36 -8.14 6.21
C GLY A 27 -7.96 -7.54 6.22
N ILE A 28 -7.78 -6.34 5.65
CA ILE A 28 -6.64 -5.48 5.91
C ILE A 28 -7.03 -4.60 7.09
N GLY A 29 -6.32 -4.78 8.21
CA GLY A 29 -6.44 -3.89 9.36
C GLY A 29 -5.25 -2.95 9.45
N PRO A 30 -5.22 -2.03 10.42
CA PRO A 30 -4.16 -1.03 10.57
C PRO A 30 -2.76 -1.66 10.60
N ALA A 31 -2.61 -2.81 11.27
CA ALA A 31 -1.32 -3.51 11.33
C ALA A 31 -0.84 -4.05 9.97
N TYR A 32 -1.74 -4.39 9.05
CA TYR A 32 -1.36 -4.85 7.71
C TYR A 32 -1.20 -3.68 6.75
N SER A 33 -2.04 -2.65 6.85
CA SER A 33 -1.89 -1.43 6.04
C SER A 33 -0.57 -0.72 6.34
N GLU A 34 -0.13 -0.66 7.61
CA GLU A 34 1.19 -0.12 7.96
C GLU A 34 2.32 -0.91 7.28
N ARG A 35 2.29 -2.26 7.33
CA ARG A 35 3.30 -3.11 6.69
C ARG A 35 3.29 -2.99 5.17
N LEU A 36 2.12 -2.79 4.58
CA LEU A 36 1.96 -2.54 3.15
C LEU A 36 2.55 -1.17 2.78
N ALA A 37 2.29 -0.13 3.58
CA ALA A 37 2.89 1.19 3.40
C ALA A 37 4.42 1.16 3.52
N GLU A 38 4.99 0.37 4.45
CA GLU A 38 6.45 0.16 4.57
C GLU A 38 7.10 -0.40 3.29
N ILE A 39 6.33 -1.07 2.43
CA ILE A 39 6.81 -1.60 1.15
C ILE A 39 6.35 -0.78 -0.07
N GLY A 40 5.72 0.38 0.15
CA GLY A 40 5.23 1.28 -0.89
C GLY A 40 3.85 0.90 -1.45
N ILE A 41 3.05 0.12 -0.71
CA ILE A 41 1.69 -0.27 -1.10
C ILE A 41 0.71 0.41 -0.15
N GLU A 42 0.15 1.54 -0.58
CA GLU A 42 -0.74 2.36 0.25
C GLU A 42 -2.18 2.34 -0.26
N THR A 43 -2.36 2.13 -1.57
CA THR A 43 -3.68 2.13 -2.20
C THR A 43 -4.08 0.77 -2.76
N VAL A 44 -5.37 0.60 -3.00
CA VAL A 44 -5.94 -0.56 -3.68
C VAL A 44 -5.30 -0.76 -5.07
N ALA A 45 -4.96 0.32 -5.77
CA ALA A 45 -4.27 0.25 -7.06
C ALA A 45 -2.84 -0.30 -6.94
N ASP A 46 -2.10 0.08 -5.90
CA ASP A 46 -0.76 -0.46 -5.65
C ASP A 46 -0.84 -1.95 -5.32
N LEU A 47 -1.83 -2.33 -4.51
CA LEU A 47 -1.99 -3.71 -4.08
C LEU A 47 -2.33 -4.64 -5.24
N ARG A 48 -3.28 -4.26 -6.13
CA ARG A 48 -3.64 -5.09 -7.30
C ARG A 48 -2.49 -5.22 -8.31
N GLY A 49 -1.59 -4.23 -8.35
CA GLY A 49 -0.43 -4.23 -9.24
C GLY A 49 0.76 -5.03 -8.70
N GLY A 50 0.72 -5.44 -7.43
CA GLY A 50 1.83 -6.12 -6.78
C GLY A 50 1.72 -7.66 -6.75
N ASP A 51 2.86 -8.31 -6.55
CA ASP A 51 2.96 -9.77 -6.48
C ASP A 51 2.59 -10.32 -5.10
N ALA A 52 1.61 -11.23 -5.05
CA ALA A 52 1.11 -11.80 -3.81
C ALA A 52 2.20 -12.47 -2.96
N ALA A 53 3.14 -13.17 -3.62
CA ALA A 53 4.25 -13.86 -2.97
C ALA A 53 5.22 -12.85 -2.34
N GLU A 54 5.66 -11.84 -3.10
CA GLU A 54 6.58 -10.82 -2.59
C GLU A 54 5.96 -10.02 -1.44
N ILE A 55 4.69 -9.63 -1.59
CA ILE A 55 3.96 -8.92 -0.55
C ILE A 55 3.81 -9.78 0.70
N ALA A 56 3.49 -11.06 0.55
CA ALA A 56 3.38 -11.99 1.68
C ALA A 56 4.70 -12.13 2.44
N GLU A 57 5.82 -12.28 1.73
CA GLU A 57 7.15 -12.35 2.34
C GLU A 57 7.49 -11.08 3.11
N ARG A 58 7.21 -9.90 2.55
CA ARG A 58 7.56 -8.63 3.19
C ARG A 58 6.61 -8.22 4.32
N THR A 59 5.32 -8.49 4.18
CA THR A 59 4.30 -8.18 5.20
C THR A 59 4.16 -9.26 6.27
N THR A 60 4.84 -10.41 6.11
CA THR A 60 4.65 -11.61 6.94
C THR A 60 3.19 -12.10 6.95
N ALA A 61 2.39 -11.68 5.98
CA ALA A 61 1.04 -12.18 5.79
C ALA A 61 1.09 -13.51 5.04
N PRO A 62 0.18 -14.45 5.30
CA PRO A 62 0.10 -15.66 4.50
C PRO A 62 -0.27 -15.32 3.05
N GLU A 63 0.42 -15.93 2.08
CA GLU A 63 0.21 -15.70 0.64
C GLU A 63 -1.26 -15.81 0.24
N GLY A 64 -1.96 -16.87 0.69
CA GLY A 64 -3.38 -17.04 0.40
C GLY A 64 -4.30 -15.99 1.03
N THR A 65 -3.83 -15.19 1.98
CA THR A 65 -4.53 -14.00 2.49
C THR A 65 -4.24 -12.80 1.62
N VAL A 66 -2.99 -12.61 1.19
CA VAL A 66 -2.60 -11.54 0.27
C VAL A 66 -3.31 -11.69 -1.08
N GLN A 67 -3.36 -12.90 -1.62
CA GLN A 67 -4.13 -13.19 -2.84
C GLN A 67 -5.57 -12.74 -2.71
N LYS A 68 -6.24 -13.03 -1.59
CA LYS A 68 -7.63 -12.58 -1.36
C LYS A 68 -7.74 -11.06 -1.27
N TRP A 69 -6.70 -10.35 -0.86
CA TRP A 69 -6.72 -8.90 -0.87
C TRP A 69 -6.57 -8.38 -2.30
N ILE A 70 -5.68 -8.96 -3.10
CA ILE A 70 -5.52 -8.65 -4.53
C ILE A 70 -6.79 -8.96 -5.31
N ASP A 71 -7.40 -10.14 -5.12
CA ASP A 71 -8.69 -10.51 -5.73
C ASP A 71 -9.79 -9.50 -5.38
N ARG A 72 -9.79 -8.98 -4.15
CA ARG A 72 -10.73 -7.92 -3.76
C ARG A 72 -10.36 -6.59 -4.37
N ALA A 73 -9.07 -6.27 -4.49
CA ALA A 73 -8.57 -5.05 -5.09
C ALA A 73 -8.92 -4.94 -6.59
N ASP A 74 -9.00 -6.08 -7.27
CA ASP A 74 -9.42 -6.19 -8.67
C ASP A 74 -10.91 -5.80 -8.88
N ASP A 75 -11.75 -5.92 -7.85
CA ASP A 75 -13.18 -5.56 -7.88
C ASP A 75 -13.44 -4.03 -7.82
N TRP A 76 -12.41 -3.21 -7.55
CA TRP A 76 -12.53 -1.76 -7.36
C TRP A 76 -12.39 -0.94 -8.66
N ASP A 77 -12.93 -1.41 -9.79
CA ASP A 77 -12.99 -0.65 -11.06
C ASP A 77 -13.82 0.64 -10.96
#